data_AF-A0A1V6KCC7-F1
#
_entry.id   AF-A0A1V6KCC7-F1
#
_cell.length_a   1.000
_cell.length_b   1.000
_cell.length_c   1.000
_cell.angle_alpha   90.00
_cell.angle_beta   90.00
_cell.angle_gamma   90.00
#
_symmetry.space_group_name_H-M   'P 1'
#
loop_
_entity.id
_entity.type
_entity.pdbx_description
1 polymer ?
#
loop_
_entity_poly.entity_id
_entity_poly.type
_entity_poly.pdbx_seq_one_letter_code
_entity_poly.pdbx_strand_id
1 'polypeptide(L)'
;MRKIKRDLSYQGYEVSVTWNATHTVHVAWVGFAGILKEVGLSGHASEKISIKIEIDTNPPQGATMSSSLVNRHMLFAVRYHDLASLMAGKVHAILTRPFVKGRDWYDLLWYESRRPPIEPNPILLRATMAQSGIEDYGDWRIMIKERSAQVDFGAIASDVAPFLEHHEDARLLTRENLMSLLGV
;
A
#
# COMPACT_ATOMS: atom_id res chain seq x y z
N MET A 1 12.58 13.29 -14.34
CA MET A 1 13.63 12.35 -13.86
C MET A 1 15.07 12.85 -13.99
N ARG A 2 15.48 13.49 -15.10
CA ARG A 2 16.85 14.07 -15.21
C ARG A 2 17.20 15.08 -14.10
N LYS A 3 16.28 15.98 -13.76
CA LYS A 3 16.44 16.95 -12.65
C LYS A 3 16.70 16.24 -11.31
N ILE A 4 15.89 15.23 -10.98
CA ILE A 4 16.04 14.45 -9.72
C ILE A 4 17.43 13.82 -9.64
N LYS A 5 17.86 13.13 -10.69
CA LYS A 5 19.21 12.53 -10.72
C LYS A 5 20.29 13.58 -10.49
N ARG A 6 20.25 14.68 -11.24
CA ARG A 6 21.24 15.76 -11.15
C ARG A 6 21.29 16.38 -9.75
N ASP A 7 20.13 16.75 -9.21
CA ASP A 7 20.07 17.47 -7.94
C ASP A 7 20.53 16.58 -6.77
N LEU A 8 20.19 15.29 -6.78
CA LEU A 8 20.69 14.32 -5.79
C LEU A 8 22.19 14.04 -5.95
N SER A 9 22.70 13.94 -7.17
CA SER A 9 24.14 13.80 -7.41
C SER A 9 24.92 15.03 -6.91
N TYR A 10 24.39 16.24 -7.08
CA TYR A 10 25.00 17.46 -6.53
C TYR A 10 24.98 17.53 -5.00
N GLN A 11 24.12 16.78 -4.34
CA GLN A 11 24.13 16.61 -2.89
C GLN A 11 25.12 15.53 -2.43
N GLY A 12 25.88 14.92 -3.34
CA GLY A 12 26.90 13.91 -3.03
C GLY A 12 26.40 12.47 -3.08
N TYR A 13 25.14 12.21 -3.42
CA TYR A 13 24.60 10.85 -3.49
C TYR A 13 25.03 10.11 -4.78
N GLU A 14 25.47 8.86 -4.63
CA GLU A 14 25.61 7.93 -5.74
C GLU A 14 24.23 7.36 -6.14
N VAL A 15 23.58 8.03 -7.09
CA VAL A 15 22.17 7.77 -7.45
C VAL A 15 22.00 7.21 -8.86
N SER A 16 21.20 6.15 -8.97
CA SER A 16 20.65 5.65 -10.24
C SER A 16 19.15 5.96 -10.32
N VAL A 17 18.68 6.43 -11.48
CA VAL A 17 17.27 6.70 -11.73
C VAL A 17 16.82 5.99 -12.99
N THR A 18 15.79 5.15 -12.89
CA THR A 18 15.08 4.58 -14.03
C THR A 18 13.63 5.04 -14.04
N TRP A 19 13.01 5.03 -15.22
CA TRP A 19 11.65 5.50 -15.41
C TRP A 19 10.98 4.75 -16.54
N ASN A 20 9.73 4.36 -16.33
CA ASN A 20 8.86 3.77 -17.32
C ASN A 20 7.50 4.49 -17.29
N ALA A 21 7.04 4.94 -18.45
CA ALA A 21 5.75 5.61 -18.65
C ALA A 21 4.95 4.98 -19.81
N THR A 22 5.12 3.68 -20.07
CA THR A 22 4.40 2.99 -21.16
C THR A 22 2.99 2.55 -20.78
N HIS A 23 2.67 2.51 -19.48
CA HIS A 23 1.38 2.08 -18.96
C HIS A 23 0.74 3.20 -18.15
N THR A 24 -0.56 3.05 -17.84
CA THR A 24 -1.34 4.00 -17.04
C THR A 24 -0.67 4.36 -15.71
N VAL A 25 -0.02 3.39 -15.07
CA VAL A 25 0.82 3.64 -13.90
C VAL A 25 2.26 3.84 -14.36
N HIS A 26 2.74 5.08 -14.28
CA HIS A 26 4.15 5.38 -14.49
C HIS A 26 4.96 4.93 -13.28
N VAL A 27 6.15 4.37 -13.52
CA VAL A 27 7.02 3.84 -12.47
C VAL A 27 8.41 4.46 -12.58
N ALA A 28 8.90 4.99 -11.47
CA ALA A 28 10.29 5.39 -11.28
C ALA A 28 10.96 4.51 -10.23
N TRP A 29 12.24 4.24 -10.41
CA TRP A 29 13.11 3.78 -9.35
C TRP A 29 14.22 4.79 -9.12
N VAL A 30 14.44 5.16 -7.86
CA VAL A 30 15.57 5.97 -7.42
C VAL A 30 16.39 5.12 -6.45
N GLY A 31 17.52 4.61 -6.91
CA GLY A 31 18.42 3.76 -6.12
C GLY A 31 19.63 4.53 -5.64
N PHE A 32 19.95 4.41 -4.35
CA PHE A 32 21.09 5.04 -3.69
C PHE A 32 22.08 3.97 -3.25
N ALA A 33 23.29 3.98 -3.81
CA ALA A 33 24.39 3.15 -3.35
C ALA A 33 25.11 3.80 -2.15
N GLY A 34 25.97 3.06 -1.46
CA GLY A 34 26.78 3.54 -0.34
C GLY A 34 26.03 3.67 0.98
N ILE A 35 24.80 4.19 0.98
CA ILE A 35 24.02 4.49 2.21
C ILE A 35 23.94 3.29 3.15
N LEU A 36 23.57 2.11 2.64
CA LEU A 36 23.44 0.90 3.49
C LEU A 36 24.76 0.51 4.15
N LYS A 37 25.89 0.72 3.47
CA LYS A 37 27.22 0.49 4.04
C LYS A 37 27.59 1.54 5.07
N GLU A 38 27.34 2.82 4.79
CA GLU A 38 27.62 3.94 5.70
C GLU A 38 26.87 3.79 7.03
N VAL A 39 25.64 3.28 7.00
CA VAL A 39 24.84 3.04 8.21
C VAL A 39 25.05 1.65 8.82
N GLY A 40 25.97 0.84 8.30
CA GLY A 40 26.31 -0.48 8.83
C GLY A 40 25.26 -1.57 8.60
N LEU A 41 24.30 -1.35 7.69
CA LEU A 41 23.27 -2.34 7.33
C LEU A 41 23.72 -3.32 6.24
N SER A 42 24.79 -3.02 5.51
CA SER A 42 25.38 -3.92 4.51
C SER A 42 26.92 -3.83 4.50
N GLY A 43 27.59 -4.94 4.22
CA GLY A 43 29.04 -4.97 3.96
C GLY A 43 29.41 -4.47 2.55
N HIS A 44 28.44 -4.38 1.63
CA HIS A 44 28.66 -4.10 0.22
C HIS A 44 28.33 -2.65 -0.13
N ALA A 45 29.32 -1.89 -0.61
CA ALA A 45 29.13 -0.48 -0.98
C ALA A 45 28.18 -0.30 -2.18
N SER A 46 28.14 -1.28 -3.07
CA SER A 46 27.30 -1.29 -4.27
C SER A 46 25.84 -1.65 -4.01
N GLU A 47 25.51 -2.13 -2.80
CA GLU A 47 24.14 -2.46 -2.45
C GLU A 47 23.31 -1.18 -2.32
N LYS A 48 22.12 -1.20 -2.93
CA LYS A 48 21.29 0.00 -3.08
C LYS A 48 20.03 -0.07 -2.24
N ILE A 49 19.77 0.98 -1.48
CA ILE A 49 18.41 1.26 -1.04
C ILE A 49 17.64 1.90 -2.21
N SER A 50 16.47 1.35 -2.53
CA SER A 50 15.70 1.74 -3.71
C SER A 50 14.33 2.29 -3.33
N ILE A 51 14.00 3.48 -3.82
CA ILE A 51 12.70 4.12 -3.66
C ILE A 51 11.93 3.95 -4.96
N LYS A 52 10.78 3.26 -4.89
CA LYS A 52 9.82 3.15 -6.00
C LYS A 52 8.84 4.32 -5.94
N ILE A 53 8.65 5.01 -7.06
CA ILE A 53 7.63 6.04 -7.21
C ILE A 53 6.65 5.57 -8.27
N GLU A 54 5.39 5.46 -7.90
CA GLU A 54 4.30 5.10 -8.82
C GLU A 54 3.36 6.29 -8.98
N ILE A 55 3.01 6.61 -10.23
CA ILE A 55 2.08 7.69 -10.55
C ILE A 55 0.99 7.11 -11.45
N ASP A 56 -0.21 6.98 -10.89
CA ASP A 56 -1.39 6.67 -11.68
C ASP A 56 -1.83 7.89 -12.48
N THR A 57 -1.85 7.75 -13.80
CA THR A 57 -2.26 8.82 -14.73
C THR A 57 -3.75 8.78 -15.09
N ASN A 58 -4.48 7.75 -14.65
CA ASN A 58 -5.93 7.65 -14.80
C ASN A 58 -6.58 7.16 -13.48
N PRO A 59 -6.38 7.89 -12.37
CA PRO A 59 -6.87 7.45 -11.08
C PRO A 59 -8.42 7.44 -11.06
N PRO A 60 -9.03 6.48 -10.34
CA PRO A 60 -10.47 6.47 -10.11
C PRO A 60 -10.90 7.73 -9.36
N GLN A 61 -12.08 8.23 -9.70
CA GLN A 61 -12.65 9.41 -9.05
C GLN A 61 -13.22 9.07 -7.67
N GLY A 62 -13.44 10.11 -6.86
CA GLY A 62 -14.14 9.99 -5.57
C GLY A 62 -13.24 9.87 -4.35
N ALA A 63 -11.91 9.85 -4.52
CA ALA A 63 -10.97 9.92 -3.40
C ALA A 63 -11.11 11.25 -2.65
N THR A 64 -11.18 11.19 -1.32
CA THR A 64 -11.18 12.37 -0.45
C THR A 64 -9.76 12.67 -0.03
N MET A 65 -9.33 13.91 -0.28
CA MET A 65 -7.96 14.36 0.03
C MET A 65 -7.92 15.05 1.40
N SER A 66 -6.93 14.67 2.19
CA SER A 66 -6.51 15.37 3.39
C SER A 66 -5.14 16.01 3.17
N SER A 67 -4.80 17.01 3.98
CA SER A 67 -3.46 17.59 4.00
C SER A 67 -3.07 17.91 5.43
N SER A 68 -1.82 17.61 5.79
CA SER A 68 -1.27 17.91 7.11
C SER A 68 0.14 18.45 6.99
N LEU A 69 0.55 19.25 7.97
CA LEU A 69 1.91 19.72 8.12
C LEU A 69 2.63 18.74 9.05
N VAL A 70 3.71 18.11 8.57
CA VAL A 70 4.50 17.15 9.33
C VAL A 70 5.85 17.77 9.65
N ASN A 71 6.31 17.61 10.90
CA ASN A 71 7.62 18.07 11.36
C ASN A 71 8.31 17.01 12.21
N ARG A 72 8.62 15.85 11.62
CA ARG A 72 9.38 14.78 12.31
C ARG A 72 10.89 14.91 12.10
N HIS A 73 11.31 15.17 10.86
CA HIS A 73 12.71 15.35 10.47
C HIS A 73 12.95 16.65 9.72
N MET A 74 11.95 17.10 8.97
CA MET A 74 11.88 18.42 8.35
C MET A 74 10.42 18.86 8.29
N LEU A 75 10.19 20.16 8.15
CA LEU A 75 8.86 20.73 8.00
C LEU A 75 8.39 20.61 6.55
N PHE A 76 7.32 19.85 6.28
CA PHE A 76 6.72 19.77 4.95
C PHE A 76 5.22 19.48 5.02
N ALA A 77 4.49 19.94 4.01
CA ALA A 77 3.08 19.61 3.85
C ALA A 77 2.94 18.30 3.07
N VAL A 78 2.16 17.36 3.60
CA VAL A 78 1.81 16.11 2.93
C VAL A 78 0.34 16.13 2.55
N ARG A 79 0.05 15.75 1.31
CA ARG A 79 -1.32 15.53 0.81
C ARG A 79 -1.51 14.03 0.62
N TYR A 80 -2.60 13.50 1.16
CA TYR A 80 -2.87 12.06 1.19
C TYR A 80 -4.38 11.80 1.14
N HIS A 81 -4.77 10.57 0.79
CA HIS A 81 -6.15 10.13 0.87
C HIS A 81 -6.57 9.96 2.33
N ASP A 82 -7.81 10.30 2.66
CA ASP A 82 -8.37 9.98 3.97
C ASP A 82 -8.44 8.47 4.21
N LEU A 83 -8.68 8.06 5.46
CA LEU A 83 -8.67 6.64 5.84
C LEU A 83 -9.72 5.83 5.07
N ALA A 84 -10.92 6.38 4.87
CA ALA A 84 -11.97 5.71 4.12
C ALA A 84 -11.57 5.48 2.65
N SER A 85 -10.93 6.46 1.99
CA SER A 85 -10.45 6.31 0.62
C SER A 85 -9.27 5.33 0.52
N LEU A 86 -8.37 5.30 1.51
CA LEU A 86 -7.29 4.31 1.58
C LEU A 86 -7.84 2.89 1.78
N MET A 87 -8.83 2.73 2.65
CA MET A 87 -9.54 1.47 2.90
C MET A 87 -10.26 0.96 1.63
N ALA A 88 -10.92 1.84 0.87
CA ALA A 88 -11.52 1.47 -0.42
C ALA A 88 -10.48 0.86 -1.39
N GLY A 89 -9.29 1.45 -1.47
CA GLY A 89 -8.19 0.89 -2.27
C GLY A 89 -7.72 -0.49 -1.79
N LYS A 90 -7.81 -0.79 -0.48
CA LYS A 90 -7.48 -2.10 0.08
C LYS A 90 -8.54 -3.15 -0.23
N VAL A 91 -9.81 -2.81 -0.04
CA VAL A 91 -10.94 -3.68 -0.42
C VAL A 91 -10.86 -4.02 -1.91
N HIS A 92 -10.67 -3.01 -2.76
CA HIS A 92 -10.48 -3.20 -4.20
C HIS A 92 -9.29 -4.11 -4.52
N ALA A 93 -8.13 -3.90 -3.90
CA ALA A 93 -6.95 -4.72 -4.11
C ALA A 93 -7.16 -6.19 -3.72
N ILE A 94 -7.84 -6.47 -2.59
CA ILE A 94 -8.13 -7.85 -2.16
C ILE A 94 -9.04 -8.56 -3.15
N LEU A 95 -10.05 -7.86 -3.67
CA LEU A 95 -11.09 -8.44 -4.52
C LEU A 95 -10.65 -8.61 -5.98
N THR A 96 -9.79 -7.74 -6.50
CA THR A 96 -9.48 -7.68 -7.94
C THR A 96 -8.09 -8.19 -8.32
N ARG A 97 -7.13 -8.25 -7.39
CA ARG A 97 -5.79 -8.73 -7.72
C ARG A 97 -5.79 -10.22 -8.08
N PRO A 98 -4.99 -10.63 -9.09
CA PRO A 98 -4.86 -12.03 -9.48
C PRO A 98 -4.05 -12.86 -8.46
N PHE A 99 -3.41 -12.21 -7.49
CA PHE A 99 -2.60 -12.84 -6.45
C PHE A 99 -2.97 -12.29 -5.07
N VAL A 100 -2.64 -13.05 -4.03
CA VAL A 100 -2.86 -12.68 -2.62
C VAL A 100 -1.63 -11.94 -2.08
N LYS A 101 -1.85 -10.91 -1.27
CA LYS A 101 -0.80 -10.16 -0.55
C LYS A 101 -1.19 -9.99 0.91
N GLY A 102 -0.37 -10.48 1.84
CA GLY A 102 -0.75 -10.50 3.25
C GLY A 102 -0.95 -9.13 3.86
N ARG A 103 -0.17 -8.14 3.42
CA ARG A 103 -0.35 -6.74 3.82
C ARG A 103 -1.76 -6.21 3.56
N ASP A 104 -2.39 -6.52 2.43
CA ASP A 104 -3.71 -5.96 2.13
C ASP A 104 -4.78 -6.52 3.08
N TRP A 105 -4.68 -7.80 3.44
CA TRP A 105 -5.55 -8.46 4.42
C TRP A 105 -5.29 -7.99 5.85
N TYR A 106 -4.02 -7.77 6.21
CA TYR A 106 -3.65 -7.21 7.51
C TYR A 106 -4.19 -5.79 7.68
N ASP A 107 -4.05 -4.96 6.64
CA ASP A 107 -4.60 -3.60 6.65
C ASP A 107 -6.13 -3.62 6.81
N LEU A 108 -6.83 -4.53 6.14
CA LEU A 108 -8.28 -4.71 6.31
C LEU A 108 -8.64 -5.04 7.77
N LEU A 109 -7.93 -6.00 8.37
CA LEU A 109 -8.10 -6.33 9.79
C LEU A 109 -7.86 -5.11 10.69
N TRP A 110 -6.84 -4.31 10.37
CA TRP A 110 -6.53 -3.09 11.10
C TRP A 110 -7.63 -2.02 10.96
N TYR A 111 -8.22 -1.84 9.78
CA TYR A 111 -9.31 -0.88 9.55
C TYR A 111 -10.59 -1.28 10.32
N GLU A 112 -10.97 -2.56 10.27
CA GLU A 112 -12.18 -3.05 10.94
C GLU A 112 -12.02 -3.20 12.46
N SER A 113 -10.78 -3.38 12.95
CA SER A 113 -10.50 -3.41 14.39
C SER A 113 -10.55 -2.03 15.07
N ARG A 114 -10.59 -0.92 14.31
CA ARG A 114 -10.78 0.43 14.85
C ARG A 114 -12.11 0.57 15.60
N ARG A 115 -12.20 1.59 16.46
CA ARG A 115 -13.41 1.92 17.24
C ARG A 115 -13.74 3.42 17.07
N PRO A 116 -14.79 3.77 16.29
CA PRO A 116 -15.59 2.88 15.44
C PRO A 116 -14.78 2.27 14.28
N PRO A 117 -15.22 1.14 13.68
CA PRO A 117 -14.63 0.58 12.46
C PRO A 117 -14.61 1.61 11.31
N ILE A 118 -13.61 1.52 10.43
CA ILE A 118 -13.49 2.42 9.27
C ILE A 118 -14.14 1.77 8.05
N GLU A 119 -15.22 2.35 7.55
CA GLU A 119 -15.83 1.95 6.27
C GLU A 119 -15.00 2.44 5.06
N PRO A 120 -14.96 1.67 3.96
CA PRO A 120 -14.41 2.17 2.70
C PRO A 120 -15.26 3.32 2.15
N ASN A 121 -14.61 4.30 1.54
CA ASN A 121 -15.28 5.37 0.82
C ASN A 121 -16.12 4.75 -0.33
N PRO A 122 -17.46 4.84 -0.29
CA PRO A 122 -18.32 4.11 -1.21
C PRO A 122 -18.25 4.64 -2.64
N ILE A 123 -17.99 5.95 -2.82
CA ILE A 123 -17.86 6.57 -4.15
C ILE A 123 -16.58 6.05 -4.82
N LEU A 124 -15.46 6.11 -4.10
CA LEU A 124 -14.19 5.62 -4.62
C LEU A 124 -14.21 4.11 -4.86
N LEU A 125 -14.76 3.33 -3.93
CA LEU A 125 -14.85 1.87 -4.08
C LEU A 125 -15.65 1.52 -5.35
N ARG A 126 -16.79 2.17 -5.57
CA ARG A 126 -17.56 2.00 -6.81
C ARG A 126 -16.76 2.34 -8.07
N ALA A 127 -16.05 3.47 -8.07
CA ALA A 127 -15.24 3.87 -9.21
C ALA A 127 -14.10 2.86 -9.50
N THR A 128 -13.41 2.39 -8.46
CA THR A 128 -12.32 1.39 -8.59
C THR A 128 -12.82 0.03 -9.11
N MET A 129 -13.99 -0.43 -8.63
CA MET A 129 -14.61 -1.67 -9.09
C MET A 129 -15.02 -1.59 -10.55
N ALA A 130 -15.67 -0.49 -10.95
CA ALA A 130 -16.06 -0.26 -12.34
C ALA A 130 -14.84 -0.23 -13.28
N GLN A 131 -13.74 0.42 -12.87
CA GLN A 131 -12.47 0.40 -13.63
C GLN A 131 -11.88 -1.01 -13.79
N SER A 132 -12.26 -1.96 -12.92
CA SER A 132 -11.85 -3.36 -13.00
C SER A 132 -12.90 -4.26 -13.65
N GLY A 133 -13.94 -3.67 -14.26
CA GLY A 133 -15.01 -4.40 -14.94
C GLY A 133 -16.02 -5.05 -14.00
N ILE A 134 -16.05 -4.65 -12.72
CA ILE A 134 -17.04 -5.12 -11.75
C ILE A 134 -18.08 -4.00 -11.57
N GLU A 135 -19.21 -4.15 -12.25
CA GLU A 135 -20.37 -3.30 -12.09
C GLU A 135 -21.37 -3.96 -11.11
N ASP A 136 -22.17 -3.14 -10.42
CA ASP A 136 -23.27 -3.59 -9.55
C ASP A 136 -22.89 -4.70 -8.54
N TYR A 137 -21.76 -4.54 -7.86
CA TYR A 137 -21.40 -5.42 -6.75
C TYR A 137 -22.31 -5.19 -5.54
N GLY A 138 -22.62 -6.28 -4.84
CA GLY A 138 -23.41 -6.25 -3.60
C GLY A 138 -22.60 -5.76 -2.41
N ASP A 139 -22.77 -6.41 -1.25
CA ASP A 139 -21.97 -6.08 -0.07
C ASP A 139 -20.52 -6.56 -0.26
N TRP A 140 -19.57 -5.62 -0.21
CA TRP A 140 -18.15 -5.90 -0.31
C TRP A 140 -17.67 -6.87 0.78
N ARG A 141 -18.32 -6.89 1.96
CA ARG A 141 -18.00 -7.82 3.06
C ARG A 141 -18.27 -9.26 2.67
N ILE A 142 -19.38 -9.51 1.98
CA ILE A 142 -19.73 -10.84 1.47
C ILE A 142 -18.71 -11.28 0.42
N MET A 143 -18.32 -10.39 -0.49
CA MET A 143 -17.27 -10.70 -1.47
C MET A 143 -15.92 -11.02 -0.81
N ILE A 144 -15.56 -10.29 0.25
CA ILE A 144 -14.34 -10.57 1.03
C ILE A 144 -14.46 -11.93 1.72
N LYS A 145 -15.62 -12.26 2.31
CA LYS A 145 -15.86 -13.57 2.92
C LYS A 145 -15.70 -14.70 1.91
N GLU A 146 -16.25 -14.56 0.71
CA GLU A 146 -16.11 -15.54 -0.37
C GLU A 146 -14.65 -15.65 -0.82
N ARG A 147 -13.98 -14.52 -1.05
CA ARG A 147 -12.56 -14.48 -1.41
C ARG A 147 -11.68 -15.14 -0.34
N SER A 148 -12.01 -14.95 0.94
CA SER A 148 -11.26 -15.50 2.07
C SER A 148 -11.27 -17.03 2.12
N ALA A 149 -12.28 -17.68 1.52
CA ALA A 149 -12.37 -19.14 1.50
C ALA A 149 -11.27 -19.79 0.64
N GLN A 150 -10.65 -19.02 -0.25
CA GLN A 150 -9.58 -19.47 -1.14
C GLN A 150 -8.18 -19.04 -0.67
N VAL A 151 -8.08 -18.42 0.50
CA VAL A 151 -6.83 -17.82 1.01
C VAL A 151 -6.26 -18.65 2.14
N ASP A 152 -4.97 -18.98 2.03
CA ASP A 152 -4.20 -19.55 3.13
C ASP A 152 -3.81 -18.45 4.12
N PHE A 153 -4.52 -18.39 5.25
CA PHE A 153 -4.29 -17.40 6.30
C PHE A 153 -2.92 -17.56 6.99
N GLY A 154 -2.37 -18.78 7.04
CA GLY A 154 -1.03 -19.03 7.56
C GLY A 154 0.05 -18.46 6.65
N ALA A 155 -0.13 -18.62 5.34
CA ALA A 155 0.78 -18.08 4.34
C ALA A 155 0.78 -16.53 4.34
N ILE A 156 -0.40 -15.90 4.38
CA ILE A 156 -0.46 -14.42 4.40
C ILE A 156 0.03 -13.81 5.71
N ALA A 157 -0.16 -14.49 6.84
CA ALA A 157 0.39 -14.05 8.12
C ALA A 157 1.92 -14.11 8.08
N SER A 158 2.48 -15.18 7.51
CA SER A 158 3.93 -15.33 7.33
C SER A 158 4.51 -14.30 6.34
N ASP A 159 3.77 -13.97 5.27
CA ASP A 159 4.14 -12.95 4.29
C ASP A 159 4.23 -11.55 4.92
N VAL A 160 3.28 -11.18 5.78
CA VAL A 160 3.23 -9.83 6.37
C VAL A 160 4.11 -9.69 7.63
N ALA A 161 4.33 -10.77 8.39
CA ALA A 161 5.03 -10.71 9.68
C ALA A 161 6.37 -9.95 9.68
N PRO A 162 7.27 -10.10 8.67
CA PRO A 162 8.54 -9.39 8.64
C PRO A 162 8.43 -7.87 8.50
N PHE A 163 7.25 -7.36 8.11
CA PHE A 163 6.99 -5.94 7.87
C PHE A 163 6.23 -5.26 9.00
N LEU A 164 5.80 -6.01 10.02
CA LEU A 164 5.10 -5.47 11.18
C LEU A 164 6.11 -4.99 12.23
N GLU A 165 5.74 -3.94 12.97
CA GLU A 165 6.54 -3.46 14.11
C GLU A 165 6.64 -4.54 15.20
N HIS A 166 5.52 -5.24 15.45
CA HIS A 166 5.45 -6.42 16.30
C HIS A 166 5.13 -7.64 15.43
N HIS A 167 6.12 -8.49 15.19
CA HIS A 167 6.00 -9.67 14.33
C HIS A 167 4.85 -10.61 14.78
N GLU A 168 4.62 -10.68 16.08
CA GLU A 168 3.57 -11.48 16.72
C GLU A 168 2.15 -11.02 16.37
N ASP A 169 1.94 -9.76 15.97
CA ASP A 169 0.63 -9.24 15.58
C ASP A 169 0.08 -9.97 14.35
N ALA A 170 0.96 -10.54 13.52
CA ALA A 170 0.56 -11.38 12.40
C ALA A 170 -0.29 -12.59 12.84
N ARG A 171 -0.17 -13.06 14.10
CA ARG A 171 -1.00 -14.14 14.65
C ARG A 171 -2.47 -13.75 14.78
N LEU A 172 -2.78 -12.45 14.81
CA LEU A 172 -4.14 -11.95 14.83
C LEU A 172 -4.81 -12.04 13.46
N LEU A 173 -4.03 -12.14 12.38
CA LEU A 173 -4.52 -12.32 11.02
C LEU A 173 -5.02 -13.74 10.80
N THR A 174 -6.18 -14.04 11.37
CA THR A 174 -6.91 -15.29 11.17
C THR A 174 -8.21 -15.02 10.42
N ARG A 175 -8.70 -16.04 9.71
CA ARG A 175 -10.00 -15.96 9.04
C ARG A 175 -11.11 -15.69 10.04
N GLU A 176 -11.07 -16.34 11.20
CA GLU A 176 -12.07 -16.19 12.27
C GLU A 176 -12.13 -14.75 12.79
N ASN A 177 -11.00 -14.15 13.15
CA ASN A 177 -10.96 -12.77 13.63
C ASN A 177 -11.49 -11.80 12.58
N LEU A 178 -11.09 -11.99 11.31
CA LEU A 178 -11.52 -11.13 10.24
C LEU A 178 -13.04 -11.24 9.98
N MET A 179 -13.59 -12.45 9.93
CA MET A 179 -15.03 -12.66 9.73
C MET A 179 -15.84 -12.08 10.91
N SER A 180 -15.35 -12.27 12.14
CA SER A 180 -15.98 -11.68 13.32
C SER A 180 -15.99 -10.15 13.27
N LEU A 181 -14.94 -9.52 12.76
CA LEU A 181 -14.87 -8.06 12.61
C LEU A 181 -15.82 -7.55 11.51
N LEU A 182 -15.92 -8.28 10.39
CA LEU A 182 -16.80 -7.93 9.28
C LEU A 182 -18.28 -8.22 9.57
N GLY A 183 -18.60 -9.03 10.58
CA GLY A 183 -19.96 -9.41 10.93
C GLY A 183 -20.62 -10.37 9.95
N VAL A 184 -19.83 -11.19 9.23
CA VAL A 184 -20.29 -12.11 8.18
C VAL A 184 -19.79 -13.54 8.35
#